data_AF-A0A2H9RLP5-F1
#
_entry.id   AF-A0A2H9RLP5-F1
#
_cell.length_a   1.000
_cell.length_b   1.000
_cell.length_c   1.000
_cell.angle_alpha   90.00
_cell.angle_beta   90.00
_cell.angle_gamma   90.00
#
_symmetry.space_group_name_H-M   'P 1'
#
loop_
_entity.id
_entity.type
_entity.pdbx_description
1 polymer ?
#
loop_
_entity_poly.entity_id
_entity_poly.type
_entity_poly.pdbx_seq_one_letter_code
_entity_poly.pdbx_strand_id
1 'polypeptide(L)' 'MSGPGEGKIKLGKADVYLHVKGKSGASVTHIDIELDALNDIIKPGENTYVGGKEGGVFLGLKKGMIERAEKKAKKINKL' A
#
# COMPACT_ATOMS: atom_id res chain seq x y z
N MET A 1 -11.98 12.64 0.75
CA MET A 1 -11.42 12.64 2.12
C MET A 1 -10.02 12.02 2.16
N SER A 2 -8.98 12.85 2.28
CA SER A 2 -7.59 12.47 2.62
C SER A 2 -7.39 12.52 4.15
N GLY A 3 -6.28 11.97 4.67
CA GLY A 3 -5.94 12.04 6.11
C GLY A 3 -6.66 11.01 7.02
N PRO A 4 -6.43 11.09 8.35
CA PRO A 4 -7.09 10.25 9.37
C PRO A 4 -8.62 10.39 9.37
N GLY A 5 -9.32 9.43 9.97
CA GLY A 5 -10.78 9.43 10.07
C GLY A 5 -11.32 8.09 10.56
N GLU A 6 -12.61 8.04 10.87
CA GLU A 6 -13.28 6.81 11.30
C GLU A 6 -13.08 5.68 10.26
N GLY A 7 -12.80 4.46 10.75
CA GLY A 7 -12.50 3.30 9.92
C GLY A 7 -11.10 3.27 9.27
N LYS A 8 -10.26 4.29 9.47
CA LYS A 8 -8.88 4.31 8.92
C LYS A 8 -7.86 3.88 9.97
N ILE A 9 -7.10 2.84 9.65
CA ILE A 9 -6.00 2.35 10.48
C ILE A 9 -4.68 2.88 9.92
N LYS A 10 -3.90 3.57 10.74
CA LYS A 10 -2.56 4.04 10.37
C LYS A 10 -1.59 2.85 10.39
N LEU A 11 -1.08 2.46 9.22
CA LEU A 11 -0.13 1.33 9.11
C LEU A 11 1.32 1.72 9.47
N GLY A 12 1.70 2.99 9.32
CA GLY A 12 3.05 3.46 9.59
C GLY A 12 3.42 4.73 8.84
N LYS A 13 4.72 5.00 8.74
CA LYS A 13 5.32 5.99 7.85
C LYS A 13 6.05 5.21 6.76
N ALA A 14 5.66 5.42 5.51
CA ALA A 14 6.29 4.76 4.35
C ALA A 14 7.33 5.70 3.73
N ASP A 15 8.36 5.11 3.14
CA ASP A 15 9.25 5.81 2.22
C ASP A 15 8.68 5.70 0.80
N VAL A 16 8.74 6.80 0.04
CA VAL A 16 8.14 6.89 -1.29
C VAL A 16 9.20 7.39 -2.26
N TYR A 17 9.49 6.57 -3.27
CA TYR A 17 10.56 6.83 -4.23
C TYR A 17 10.03 6.90 -5.64
N LEU A 18 10.57 7.83 -6.45
CA LEU A 18 10.43 7.79 -7.89
C LEU A 18 11.59 6.97 -8.45
N HIS A 19 11.31 5.75 -8.91
CA HIS A 19 12.29 4.88 -9.52
C HIS A 19 12.34 5.15 -11.02
N VAL A 20 13.40 5.85 -11.45
CA VAL A 20 13.56 6.34 -12.83
C VAL A 20 14.06 5.24 -13.76
N LYS A 21 13.43 5.09 -14.93
CA LYS A 21 13.83 4.13 -15.98
C LYS A 21 15.34 4.21 -16.28
N GLY A 22 15.97 3.04 -16.38
CA GLY A 22 17.40 2.90 -16.71
C GLY A 22 18.35 3.15 -15.53
N LYS A 23 17.83 3.46 -14.33
CA LYS A 23 18.60 3.51 -13.09
C LYS A 23 18.29 2.27 -12.26
N SER A 24 19.30 1.73 -11.58
CA SER A 24 19.17 0.61 -10.63
C SER A 24 18.34 -0.59 -11.14
N GLY A 25 18.36 -0.86 -12.45
CA GLY A 25 17.63 -1.98 -13.05
C GLY A 25 16.15 -1.72 -13.39
N ALA A 26 15.62 -0.51 -13.19
CA ALA A 26 14.25 -0.19 -13.59
C ALA A 26 14.03 -0.21 -15.11
N SER A 27 13.13 -1.07 -15.56
CA SER A 27 12.70 -1.15 -16.97
C SER A 27 11.73 -0.02 -17.37
N VAL A 28 11.01 0.54 -16.41
CA VAL A 28 10.05 1.65 -16.57
C VAL A 28 10.18 2.64 -15.41
N THR A 29 9.76 3.89 -15.62
CA THR A 29 9.68 4.86 -14.52
C THR A 29 8.42 4.59 -13.71
N HIS A 30 8.56 4.38 -12.40
CA HIS A 30 7.46 4.03 -11.49
C HIS A 30 7.68 4.62 -10.10
N ILE A 31 6.68 4.49 -9.23
CA ILE A 31 6.76 4.93 -7.83
C ILE A 31 6.77 3.69 -6.94
N ASP A 32 7.77 3.61 -6.07
CA ASP A 32 7.86 2.60 -5.02
C ASP A 32 7.33 3.19 -3.71
N ILE A 33 6.49 2.43 -3.00
CA ILE A 33 6.00 2.76 -1.66
C ILE A 33 6.47 1.63 -0.74
N GLU A 34 7.45 1.93 0.11
CA GLU A 34 8.11 0.94 0.94
C GLU A 34 7.67 1.07 2.40
N LEU A 35 7.06 -0.01 2.91
CA LEU A 35 6.68 -0.17 4.31
C LEU A 35 6.46 -1.65 4.61
N ASP A 36 7.20 -2.21 5.58
CA ASP A 36 7.12 -3.64 5.95
C ASP A 36 5.68 -4.12 6.22
N ALA A 37 4.86 -3.27 6.84
CA ALA A 37 3.48 -3.61 7.15
C ALA A 37 2.59 -3.82 5.91
N LEU A 38 2.98 -3.32 4.73
CA LEU A 38 2.28 -3.58 3.46
C LEU A 38 2.45 -5.02 3.00
N ASN A 39 3.58 -5.67 3.32
CA ASN A 39 3.86 -7.06 2.95
C ASN A 39 2.93 -8.07 3.62
N ASP A 40 2.22 -7.67 4.68
CA ASP A 40 1.16 -8.49 5.27
C ASP A 40 -0.11 -8.51 4.41
N ILE A 41 -0.32 -7.48 3.59
CA ILE A 41 -1.53 -7.27 2.77
C ILE A 41 -1.26 -7.65 1.32
N ILE A 42 -0.20 -7.12 0.72
CA ILE A 42 0.23 -7.35 -0.66
C ILE A 42 1.55 -8.12 -0.60
N LYS A 43 1.54 -9.39 -1.01
CA LYS A 43 2.74 -10.24 -0.96
C LYS A 43 3.69 -9.92 -2.12
N PRO A 44 5.00 -10.13 -1.95
CA PRO A 44 5.96 -9.97 -3.04
C PRO A 44 5.52 -10.72 -4.31
N GLY A 45 5.53 -10.03 -5.45
CA GLY A 45 5.10 -10.56 -6.75
C GLY A 45 3.59 -10.42 -7.03
N GLU A 46 2.77 -10.03 -6.07
CA GLU A 46 1.36 -9.72 -6.34
C GLU A 46 1.20 -8.31 -6.93
N ASN A 47 0.27 -8.17 -7.88
CA ASN A 47 -0.13 -6.88 -8.42
C ASN A 47 -1.51 -6.46 -7.92
N THR A 48 -1.69 -5.16 -7.76
CA THR A 48 -2.94 -4.55 -7.29
C THR A 48 -3.29 -3.31 -8.11
N TYR A 49 -4.46 -2.72 -7.88
CA TYR A 49 -4.86 -1.51 -8.58
C TYR A 49 -4.30 -0.26 -7.90
N VAL A 50 -3.94 0.75 -8.67
CA VAL A 50 -3.57 2.07 -8.17
C VAL A 50 -4.47 3.13 -8.80
N GLY A 51 -4.93 4.07 -7.99
CA GLY A 51 -5.69 5.23 -8.46
C GLY A 51 -5.22 6.51 -7.80
N GLY A 52 -5.15 7.58 -8.58
CA GLY A 52 -4.88 8.93 -8.05
C GLY A 52 -6.03 9.43 -7.18
N LYS A 53 -5.69 10.21 -6.16
CA LYS A 53 -6.65 10.93 -5.33
C LYS A 53 -6.04 12.24 -4.85
N GLU A 54 -6.88 13.13 -4.34
CA GLU A 54 -6.38 14.32 -3.65
C GLU A 54 -5.43 13.92 -2.50
N GLY A 55 -4.22 14.48 -2.53
CA GLY A 55 -3.16 14.22 -1.55
C GLY A 55 -2.39 12.91 -1.73
N GLY A 56 -2.52 12.19 -2.86
CA GLY A 56 -1.67 11.03 -3.17
C GLY A 56 -2.34 9.97 -4.04
N VAL A 57 -2.19 8.70 -3.65
CA VAL A 57 -2.79 7.55 -4.34
C VAL A 57 -3.55 6.66 -3.37
N PHE A 58 -4.45 5.83 -3.89
CA PHE A 58 -5.00 4.69 -3.15
C PHE A 58 -4.65 3.38 -3.87
N LEU A 59 -4.54 2.31 -3.09
CA LEU A 59 -4.35 0.96 -3.58
C LEU A 59 -5.69 0.21 -3.46
N GLY A 60 -6.25 -0.20 -4.59
CA GLY A 60 -7.48 -1.00 -4.63
C GLY A 60 -7.15 -2.48 -4.47
N LEU A 61 -7.58 -3.12 -3.38
CA LEU A 61 -7.21 -4.49 -3.03
C LEU A 61 -8.02 -5.56 -3.77
N LYS A 62 -7.37 -6.68 -4.11
CA LYS A 62 -8.03 -7.90 -4.63
C LYS A 62 -8.54 -8.78 -3.48
N LYS A 63 -9.42 -9.75 -3.77
CA LYS A 63 -10.08 -10.62 -2.77
C LYS A 63 -9.14 -11.15 -1.67
N GLY A 64 -8.05 -11.83 -2.03
CA GLY A 64 -7.11 -12.37 -1.04
C GLY A 64 -6.34 -11.31 -0.24
N MET A 65 -6.13 -10.13 -0.82
CA MET A 65 -5.51 -8.99 -0.12
C MET A 65 -6.49 -8.36 0.89
N ILE A 66 -7.79 -8.29 0.54
CA ILE A 66 -8.85 -7.80 1.43
C ILE A 66 -8.92 -8.68 2.67
N GLU A 67 -8.98 -10.01 2.51
CA GLU A 67 -9.00 -10.96 3.62
C GLU A 67 -7.80 -10.78 4.57
N ARG A 68 -6.60 -10.56 4.03
CA ARG A 68 -5.40 -10.28 4.81
C ARG A 68 -5.44 -8.92 5.52
N ALA A 69 -5.91 -7.88 4.84
CA ALA A 69 -6.07 -6.55 5.41
C ALA A 69 -7.06 -6.55 6.58
N GLU A 70 -8.22 -7.21 6.43
CA GLU A 70 -9.22 -7.35 7.49
C GLU A 70 -8.69 -8.15 8.68
N LYS A 71 -7.96 -9.24 8.43
CA LYS A 71 -7.30 -10.01 9.48
C LYS A 71 -6.28 -9.16 10.25
N LYS A 72 -5.50 -8.34 9.55
CA LYS A 72 -4.55 -7.40 10.18
C LYS A 72 -5.27 -6.32 10.97
N ALA A 73 -6.37 -5.77 10.45
CA ALA A 73 -7.20 -4.77 11.12
C ALA A 73 -7.78 -5.28 12.45
N LYS A 74 -8.34 -6.50 12.46
CA LYS A 74 -8.84 -7.16 13.69
C LYS A 74 -7.75 -7.28 14.77
N LYS A 75 -6.55 -7.71 14.37
CA LYS A 75 -5.39 -7.82 15.28
C LYS A 75 -4.97 -6.48 15.88
N ILE A 76 -4.96 -5.40 15.09
CA ILE A 76 -4.57 -4.06 15.55
C ILE A 76 -5.60 -3.52 16.54
N ASN A 77 -6.88 -3.69 16.26
CA ASN A 77 -7.97 -3.19 17.10
C ASN A 77 -8.27 -4.07 18.32
N LYS A 78 -7.52 -5.15 18.57
CA LYS A 78 -7.76 -6.14 19.64
C LYS A 78 -9.22 -6.58 19.74
N LEU A 79 -9.82 -6.95 18.60
CA LEU A 79 -11.05 -7.77 18.58
C LEU A 79 -10.69 -9.25 18.55
#